data_AF-A0A1I0Y5A6-F1
#
_entry.id   AF-A0A1I0Y5A6-F1
#
_cell.length_a   1.000
_cell.length_b   1.000
_cell.length_c   1.000
_cell.angle_alpha   90.00
_cell.angle_beta   90.00
_cell.angle_gamma   90.00
#
_symmetry.space_group_name_H-M   'P 1'
#
loop_
_entity.id
_entity.type
_entity.pdbx_description
1 polymer ?
#
loop_
_entity_poly.entity_id
_entity_poly.type
_entity_poly.pdbx_seq_one_letter_code
_entity_poly.pdbx_strand_id
1 'polypeptide(L)'
;MTPKEQAAGAEAPVEAGDEKHVPVTFATCEDVAGPFFHGTRALLAPGDELVAGRESNFRAGLLMRHVYFTSVLETAVWGAELATALAGDEGPAGRGHVYVVEPLGPFEDDPNVTDKRFPGNPTRSYRTRDPLRVVAEMADWPAHEPEVLQRMLDGLAALRASGRDVIED
;
A
#
# COMPACT_ATOMS: atom_id res chain seq x y z
N MET A 1 -28.28 -6.33 41.63
CA MET A 1 -26.96 -6.98 41.55
C MET A 1 -27.14 -8.29 40.82
N THR A 2 -26.91 -8.26 39.51
CA THR A 2 -26.75 -9.43 38.65
C THR A 2 -25.35 -9.34 38.05
N PRO A 3 -24.58 -10.45 37.99
CA PRO A 3 -23.17 -10.37 37.62
C PRO A 3 -22.99 -10.08 36.14
N LYS A 4 -21.97 -9.26 35.86
CA LYS A 4 -21.48 -8.82 34.56
C LYS A 4 -20.87 -10.00 33.80
N GLU A 5 -21.46 -10.39 32.68
CA GLU A 5 -20.88 -11.32 31.72
C GLU A 5 -19.60 -10.72 31.14
N GLN A 6 -18.53 -11.52 31.21
CA GLN A 6 -17.29 -11.31 30.47
C GLN A 6 -17.51 -11.83 29.05
N ALA A 7 -17.27 -10.98 28.06
CA ALA A 7 -16.97 -11.41 26.71
C ALA A 7 -15.60 -10.83 26.35
N ALA A 8 -14.56 -11.63 26.62
CA ALA A 8 -13.28 -11.50 25.95
C ALA A 8 -13.54 -11.78 24.46
N GLY A 9 -13.46 -10.74 23.63
CA GLY A 9 -13.38 -10.89 22.19
C GLY A 9 -12.06 -11.58 21.86
N ALA A 10 -12.14 -12.89 21.61
CA ALA A 10 -11.03 -13.66 21.08
C ALA A 10 -10.71 -13.10 19.68
N GLU A 11 -9.50 -12.58 19.52
CA GLU A 11 -8.90 -12.36 18.21
C GLU A 11 -8.87 -13.71 17.49
N ALA A 12 -9.57 -13.80 16.36
CA ALA A 12 -9.53 -15.00 15.54
C ALA A 12 -8.11 -15.16 14.98
N PRO A 13 -7.47 -16.32 15.14
CA PRO A 13 -6.18 -16.57 14.52
C PRO A 13 -6.36 -16.59 13.01
N VAL A 14 -5.62 -15.74 12.31
CA VAL A 14 -5.44 -15.88 10.86
C VAL A 14 -4.71 -17.20 10.62
N GLU A 15 -5.40 -18.16 10.03
CA GLU A 15 -4.80 -19.44 9.67
C GLU A 15 -3.70 -19.19 8.63
N ALA A 16 -2.46 -19.39 9.02
CA ALA A 16 -1.33 -19.42 8.11
C ALA A 16 -1.44 -20.69 7.27
N GLY A 17 -2.06 -20.58 6.09
CA GLY A 17 -2.02 -21.63 5.08
C GLY A 17 -0.56 -21.90 4.68
N ASP A 18 -0.14 -23.15 4.81
CA ASP A 18 1.19 -23.69 4.45
C ASP A 18 1.36 -23.81 2.92
N GLU A 19 0.83 -22.85 2.17
CA GLU A 19 1.07 -22.73 0.73
C GLU A 19 2.21 -21.74 0.54
N LYS A 20 3.37 -22.26 0.10
CA LYS A 20 4.51 -21.42 -0.28
C LYS A 20 4.03 -20.40 -1.31
N HIS A 21 4.17 -19.11 -0.97
CA HIS A 21 3.92 -18.01 -1.90
C HIS A 21 4.63 -18.29 -3.22
N VAL A 22 3.87 -18.29 -4.31
CA VAL A 22 4.40 -18.38 -5.67
C VAL A 22 4.63 -16.94 -6.14
N PRO A 23 5.88 -16.54 -6.42
CA PRO A 23 6.16 -15.16 -6.81
C PRO A 23 5.40 -14.75 -8.05
N VAL A 24 4.77 -13.58 -7.99
CA VAL A 24 4.17 -12.95 -9.16
C VAL A 24 5.28 -12.30 -9.95
N THR A 25 5.39 -12.67 -11.22
CA THR A 25 6.40 -12.16 -12.15
C THR A 25 5.73 -11.56 -13.37
N PHE A 26 6.48 -10.84 -14.21
CA PHE A 26 5.97 -10.34 -15.49
C PHE A 26 5.38 -11.43 -16.40
N ALA A 27 5.77 -12.68 -16.23
CA ALA A 27 5.27 -13.80 -17.02
C ALA A 27 4.03 -14.50 -16.42
N THR A 28 3.73 -14.26 -15.14
CA THR A 28 2.68 -14.97 -14.39
C THR A 28 1.62 -14.03 -13.80
N CYS A 29 1.75 -12.72 -14.01
CA CYS A 29 0.85 -11.73 -13.44
C CYS A 29 -0.58 -11.79 -13.99
N GLU A 30 -0.80 -12.41 -15.16
CA GLU A 30 -2.13 -12.61 -15.74
C GLU A 30 -3.04 -13.51 -14.89
N ASP A 31 -2.45 -14.36 -14.05
CA ASP A 31 -3.19 -15.23 -13.12
C ASP A 31 -3.70 -14.48 -11.88
N VAL A 32 -3.28 -13.23 -11.68
CA VAL A 32 -3.63 -12.41 -10.52
C VAL A 32 -4.81 -11.51 -10.85
N ALA A 33 -5.95 -11.78 -10.23
CA ALA A 33 -7.15 -10.96 -10.37
C ALA A 33 -7.17 -9.79 -9.38
N GLY A 34 -7.70 -8.66 -9.84
CA GLY A 34 -8.05 -7.52 -9.00
C GLY A 34 -9.35 -7.71 -8.19
N PRO A 35 -9.95 -6.63 -7.68
CA PRO A 35 -9.61 -5.24 -7.96
C PRO A 35 -8.23 -4.86 -7.42
N PHE A 36 -7.58 -3.93 -8.12
CA PHE A 36 -6.32 -3.34 -7.69
C PHE A 36 -6.53 -1.92 -7.21
N PHE A 37 -5.70 -1.50 -6.26
CA PHE A 37 -5.78 -0.23 -5.58
C PHE A 37 -4.43 0.49 -5.58
N HIS A 38 -4.47 1.80 -5.78
CA HIS A 38 -3.32 2.69 -5.65
C HIS A 38 -3.64 3.80 -4.64
N GLY A 39 -2.87 3.85 -3.55
CA GLY A 39 -2.95 4.92 -2.55
C GLY A 39 -1.96 6.03 -2.86
N THR A 40 -2.42 7.28 -2.87
CA THR A 40 -1.58 8.44 -3.19
C THR A 40 -2.15 9.72 -2.62
N ARG A 41 -1.33 10.78 -2.52
CA ARG A 41 -1.82 12.14 -2.26
C ARG A 41 -2.22 12.90 -3.53
N ALA A 42 -1.89 12.36 -4.70
CA ALA A 42 -2.19 13.01 -5.97
C ALA A 42 -3.70 12.95 -6.26
N LEU A 43 -4.29 14.07 -6.65
CA LEU A 43 -5.66 14.13 -7.15
C LEU A 43 -5.69 13.68 -8.62
N LEU A 44 -6.45 12.61 -8.89
CA LEU A 44 -6.61 11.98 -10.20
C LEU A 44 -8.08 11.82 -10.53
N ALA A 45 -8.39 11.78 -11.82
CA ALA A 45 -9.72 11.48 -12.34
C ALA A 45 -9.76 10.08 -12.99
N PRO A 46 -10.94 9.43 -13.05
CA PRO A 46 -11.15 8.27 -13.90
C PRO A 46 -10.69 8.52 -15.34
N GLY A 47 -9.90 7.59 -15.87
CA GLY A 47 -9.27 7.68 -17.19
C GLY A 47 -7.82 8.20 -17.16
N ASP A 48 -7.38 8.82 -16.07
CA ASP A 48 -5.98 9.24 -15.92
C ASP A 48 -5.03 8.03 -15.89
N GLU A 49 -3.80 8.24 -16.35
CA GLU A 49 -2.74 7.24 -16.31
C GLU A 49 -1.65 7.63 -15.29
N LEU A 50 -1.45 6.74 -14.32
CA LEU A 50 -0.33 6.77 -13.40
C LEU A 50 0.89 6.18 -14.10
N VAL A 51 1.91 7.00 -14.32
CA VAL A 51 3.16 6.60 -14.99
C VAL A 51 4.34 6.65 -14.02
N ALA A 52 5.35 5.81 -14.28
CA ALA A 52 6.63 5.89 -13.61
C ALA A 52 7.35 7.23 -13.89
N GLY A 53 8.41 7.49 -13.13
CA GLY A 53 9.22 8.72 -13.22
C GLY A 53 8.79 9.83 -12.27
N ARG A 54 7.85 9.56 -11.34
CA ARG A 54 7.48 10.48 -10.27
C ARG A 54 8.40 10.33 -9.06
N GLU A 55 8.51 11.38 -8.26
CA GLU A 55 9.28 11.38 -7.02
C GLU A 55 8.66 10.44 -5.97
N SER A 56 9.51 9.78 -5.18
CA SER A 56 9.11 8.87 -4.12
C SER A 56 8.37 9.59 -2.99
N ASN A 57 7.33 8.96 -2.45
CA ASN A 57 6.66 9.41 -1.24
C ASN A 57 7.54 9.28 0.02
N PHE A 58 8.56 8.41 -0.01
CA PHE A 58 9.36 8.06 1.17
C PHE A 58 10.75 8.71 1.17
N ARG A 59 11.23 9.17 0.02
CA ARG A 59 12.56 9.78 -0.12
C ARG A 59 12.55 10.90 -1.14
N ALA A 60 12.76 12.13 -0.66
CA ALA A 60 12.92 13.30 -1.51
C ALA A 60 14.09 13.12 -2.50
N GLY A 61 13.88 13.53 -3.74
CA GLY A 61 14.83 13.46 -4.85
C GLY A 61 14.96 12.09 -5.52
N LEU A 62 14.31 11.03 -5.01
CA LEU A 62 14.33 9.71 -5.64
C LEU A 62 13.22 9.61 -6.70
N LEU A 63 13.58 9.52 -7.98
CA LEU A 63 12.64 9.24 -9.07
C LEU A 63 12.36 7.73 -9.17
N MET A 64 11.10 7.35 -9.03
CA MET A 64 10.66 5.96 -9.06
C MET A 64 10.53 5.46 -10.50
N ARG A 65 11.03 4.26 -10.77
CA ARG A 65 10.97 3.54 -12.06
C ARG A 65 9.73 2.69 -12.18
N HIS A 66 9.03 2.46 -11.07
CA HIS A 66 7.80 1.70 -11.02
C HIS A 66 6.64 2.50 -10.42
N VAL A 67 5.43 2.10 -10.79
CA VAL A 67 4.18 2.47 -10.11
C VAL A 67 3.78 1.30 -9.22
N TYR A 68 3.39 1.60 -7.99
CA TYR A 68 3.11 0.61 -6.95
C TYR A 68 1.61 0.52 -6.69
N PHE A 69 1.10 -0.69 -6.54
CA PHE A 69 -0.32 -0.95 -6.31
C PHE A 69 -0.50 -2.27 -5.56
N THR A 70 -1.72 -2.57 -5.14
CA THR A 70 -2.02 -3.76 -4.32
C THR A 70 -3.42 -4.27 -4.60
N SER A 71 -3.69 -5.55 -4.37
CA SER A 71 -5.06 -6.08 -4.35
C SER A 71 -5.71 -6.03 -2.95
N VAL A 72 -5.07 -5.42 -1.95
CA VAL A 72 -5.56 -5.29 -0.57
C VAL A 72 -5.83 -3.82 -0.27
N LEU A 73 -7.10 -3.49 0.01
CA LEU A 73 -7.52 -2.11 0.25
C LEU A 73 -6.76 -1.45 1.40
N GLU A 74 -6.59 -2.13 2.53
CA GLU A 74 -5.86 -1.62 3.69
C GLU A 74 -4.41 -1.21 3.35
N THR A 75 -3.74 -1.97 2.48
CA THR A 75 -2.39 -1.63 2.01
C THR A 75 -2.39 -0.36 1.15
N ALA A 76 -3.43 -0.15 0.34
CA ALA A 76 -3.57 1.11 -0.41
C ALA A 76 -3.91 2.30 0.50
N VAL A 77 -4.67 2.09 1.57
CA VAL A 77 -4.93 3.12 2.60
C VAL A 77 -3.61 3.61 3.20
N TRP A 78 -2.72 2.69 3.58
CA TRP A 78 -1.37 3.07 4.04
C TRP A 78 -0.60 3.90 3.02
N GLY A 79 -0.70 3.56 1.73
CA GLY A 79 -0.08 4.34 0.66
C GLY A 79 -0.59 5.78 0.60
N ALA A 80 -1.91 5.99 0.73
CA ALA A 80 -2.53 7.31 0.73
C ALA A 80 -2.15 8.15 1.96
N GLU A 81 -2.28 7.56 3.16
CA GLU A 81 -2.01 8.25 4.42
C GLU A 81 -0.53 8.60 4.56
N LEU A 82 0.38 7.65 4.28
CA LEU A 82 1.82 7.90 4.42
C LEU A 82 2.32 8.91 3.38
N ALA A 83 1.82 8.84 2.13
CA ALA A 83 2.18 9.83 1.11
C ALA A 83 1.81 11.25 1.55
N THR A 84 0.63 11.40 2.16
CA THR A 84 0.09 12.69 2.57
C THR A 84 0.81 13.21 3.83
N ALA A 85 0.96 12.37 4.85
CA ALA A 85 1.63 12.73 6.10
C ALA A 85 3.11 13.08 5.89
N LEU A 86 3.84 12.33 5.05
CA LEU A 86 5.25 12.62 4.76
C LEU A 86 5.45 13.89 3.92
N ALA A 87 4.44 14.34 3.18
CA ALA A 87 4.46 15.60 2.46
C ALA A 87 4.15 16.82 3.34
N GLY A 88 3.61 16.61 4.56
CA GLY A 88 3.17 17.67 5.45
C GLY A 88 1.82 18.31 5.08
N ASP A 89 1.00 17.60 4.30
CA ASP A 89 -0.27 18.10 3.78
C ASP A 89 -1.41 17.87 4.81
N GLU A 90 -1.54 18.71 5.86
CA GLU A 90 -2.55 18.57 6.94
C GLU A 90 -3.95 19.18 6.61
N GLY A 91 -4.25 19.43 5.33
CA GLY A 91 -5.50 20.08 4.90
C GLY A 91 -6.73 19.16 4.83
N PRO A 92 -7.90 19.62 4.31
CA PRO A 92 -9.10 18.79 4.12
C PRO A 92 -8.92 17.59 3.16
N ALA A 93 -7.89 17.63 2.31
CA ALA A 93 -7.40 16.51 1.49
C ALA A 93 -6.44 15.57 2.27
N GLY A 94 -6.25 15.81 3.58
CA GLY A 94 -5.11 15.37 4.40
C GLY A 94 -5.03 13.89 4.73
N ARG A 95 -5.88 13.05 4.14
CA ARG A 95 -5.77 11.58 4.23
C ARG A 95 -5.32 10.93 2.92
N GLY A 96 -5.19 11.71 1.84
CA GLY A 96 -4.91 11.21 0.50
C GLY A 96 -6.13 10.57 -0.17
N HIS A 97 -5.86 9.86 -1.25
CA HIS A 97 -6.82 9.28 -2.17
C HIS A 97 -6.46 7.81 -2.43
N VAL A 98 -7.48 6.97 -2.56
CA VAL A 98 -7.34 5.57 -2.96
C VAL A 98 -8.10 5.38 -4.26
N TYR A 99 -7.40 4.92 -5.29
CA TYR A 99 -7.98 4.70 -6.62
C TYR A 99 -8.07 3.22 -6.93
N VAL A 100 -9.17 2.79 -7.55
CA VAL A 100 -9.23 1.51 -8.25
C VAL A 100 -8.51 1.68 -9.58
N VAL A 101 -7.58 0.78 -9.87
CA VAL A 101 -6.69 0.88 -11.02
C VAL A 101 -6.64 -0.41 -11.83
N GLU A 102 -6.31 -0.28 -13.11
CA GLU A 102 -6.04 -1.39 -14.03
C GLU A 102 -4.60 -1.29 -14.56
N PRO A 103 -3.78 -2.33 -14.43
CA PRO A 103 -2.46 -2.35 -15.05
C PRO A 103 -2.57 -2.45 -16.57
N LEU A 104 -1.85 -1.59 -17.30
CA LEU A 104 -1.80 -1.60 -18.76
C LEU A 104 -0.64 -2.43 -19.32
N GLY A 105 0.14 -3.08 -18.45
CA GLY A 105 1.25 -3.95 -18.78
C GLY A 105 1.54 -4.94 -17.65
N PRO A 106 2.59 -5.77 -17.80
CA PRO A 106 2.94 -6.77 -16.81
C PRO A 106 3.40 -6.13 -15.49
N PHE A 107 3.27 -6.90 -14.41
CA PHE A 107 3.68 -6.50 -13.07
C PHE A 107 4.34 -7.66 -12.32
N GLU A 108 5.00 -7.35 -11.22
CA GLU A 108 5.64 -8.33 -10.34
C GLU A 108 5.37 -7.98 -8.88
N ASP A 109 5.68 -8.90 -7.97
CA ASP A 109 5.65 -8.63 -6.53
C ASP A 109 6.50 -7.41 -6.16
N ASP A 110 6.00 -6.61 -5.21
CA ASP A 110 6.77 -5.52 -4.63
C ASP A 110 7.86 -6.08 -3.69
N PRO A 111 9.15 -5.93 -4.01
CA PRO A 111 10.22 -6.44 -3.17
C PRO A 111 10.33 -5.68 -1.85
N ASN A 112 9.75 -4.49 -1.69
CA ASN A 112 9.84 -3.73 -0.44
C ASN A 112 9.04 -4.38 0.71
N VAL A 113 8.07 -5.24 0.39
CA VAL A 113 7.18 -5.87 1.37
C VAL A 113 7.02 -7.38 1.19
N THR A 114 7.57 -7.96 0.12
CA THR A 114 7.60 -9.41 -0.12
C THR A 114 8.85 -10.05 0.50
N ASP A 115 8.66 -11.13 1.28
CA ASP A 115 9.74 -11.85 1.97
C ASP A 115 10.64 -10.95 2.85
N LYS A 116 10.06 -9.88 3.40
CA LYS A 116 10.73 -8.96 4.34
C LYS A 116 10.41 -9.30 5.78
N ARG A 117 9.38 -8.66 6.34
CA ARG A 117 8.95 -8.88 7.72
C ARG A 117 8.22 -10.22 7.89
N PHE A 118 7.48 -10.62 6.85
CA PHE A 118 6.69 -11.83 6.80
C PHE A 118 7.04 -12.61 5.53
N PRO A 119 6.96 -13.95 5.54
CA PRO A 119 7.19 -14.76 4.35
C PRO A 119 6.11 -14.50 3.30
N GLY A 120 6.50 -14.53 2.02
CA GLY A 120 5.63 -14.27 0.88
C GLY A 120 5.18 -12.82 0.73
N ASN A 121 4.07 -12.62 0.02
CA ASN A 121 3.47 -11.31 -0.23
C ASN A 121 2.08 -11.17 0.44
N PRO A 122 2.00 -11.11 1.79
CA PRO A 122 0.71 -11.05 2.49
C PRO A 122 -0.09 -9.77 2.20
N THR A 123 0.59 -8.68 1.85
CA THR A 123 -0.02 -7.40 1.47
C THR A 123 -0.42 -7.36 -0.01
N ARG A 124 -0.18 -8.45 -0.76
CA ARG A 124 -0.44 -8.58 -2.20
C ARG A 124 -0.06 -7.31 -2.97
N SER A 125 1.14 -6.83 -2.69
CA SER A 125 1.68 -5.59 -3.21
C SER A 125 2.50 -5.87 -4.46
N TYR A 126 2.33 -5.04 -5.46
CA TYR A 126 2.89 -5.21 -6.78
C TYR A 126 3.50 -3.92 -7.28
N ARG A 127 4.37 -4.04 -8.28
CA ARG A 127 4.94 -2.90 -9.00
C ARG A 127 4.99 -3.18 -10.50
N THR A 128 4.87 -2.12 -11.29
CA THR A 128 4.97 -2.18 -12.76
C THR A 128 5.74 -0.98 -13.32
N ARG A 129 6.38 -1.15 -14.47
CA ARG A 129 6.97 -0.03 -15.24
C ARG A 129 5.99 0.61 -16.20
N ASP A 130 4.95 -0.13 -16.55
CA ASP A 130 3.90 0.31 -17.45
C ASP A 130 2.86 1.15 -16.69
N PRO A 131 2.04 1.94 -17.40
CA PRO A 131 1.07 2.78 -16.71
C PRO A 131 -0.03 1.97 -16.01
N LEU A 132 -0.58 2.55 -14.94
CA LEU A 132 -1.87 2.11 -14.37
C LEU A 132 -2.96 3.09 -14.79
N ARG A 133 -4.08 2.59 -15.31
CA ARG A 133 -5.25 3.40 -15.60
C ARG A 133 -6.12 3.54 -14.36
N VAL A 134 -6.50 4.75 -14.00
CA VAL A 134 -7.48 5.02 -12.94
C VAL A 134 -8.88 4.67 -13.46
N VAL A 135 -9.55 3.74 -12.79
CA VAL A 135 -10.92 3.33 -13.12
C VAL A 135 -11.94 4.14 -12.31
N ALA A 136 -11.67 4.30 -11.02
CA ALA A 136 -12.55 5.02 -10.09
C ALA A 136 -11.77 5.48 -8.85
N GLU A 137 -12.32 6.44 -8.13
CA GLU A 137 -11.87 6.80 -6.79
C GLU A 137 -12.72 6.08 -5.74
N MET A 138 -12.08 5.53 -4.71
CA MET A 138 -12.75 4.99 -3.54
C MET A 138 -13.14 6.15 -2.61
N ALA A 139 -14.44 6.46 -2.54
CA ALA A 139 -14.94 7.55 -1.70
C ALA A 139 -14.87 7.25 -0.20
N ASP A 140 -15.19 6.01 0.18
CA ASP A 140 -15.30 5.58 1.58
C ASP A 140 -14.37 4.39 1.84
N TRP A 141 -13.26 4.68 2.52
CA TRP A 141 -12.35 3.67 3.05
C TRP A 141 -12.03 4.00 4.52
N PRO A 142 -11.82 2.97 5.37
CA PRO A 142 -11.52 3.18 6.79
C PRO A 142 -10.10 3.74 6.94
N ALA A 143 -9.99 4.93 7.54
CA ALA A 143 -8.69 5.49 7.91
C ALA A 143 -8.14 4.77 9.14
N HIS A 144 -6.81 4.75 9.28
CA HIS A 144 -6.19 4.27 10.50
C HIS A 144 -6.38 5.30 11.62
N GLU A 145 -6.47 4.81 12.86
CA GLU A 145 -6.46 5.68 14.03
C GLU A 145 -5.18 6.54 14.04
N PRO A 146 -5.26 7.83 14.44
CA PRO A 146 -4.11 8.74 14.42
C PRO A 146 -2.88 8.18 15.13
N GLU A 147 -3.05 7.47 16.25
CA GLU A 147 -1.95 6.86 17.00
C GLU A 147 -1.31 5.69 16.23
N VAL A 148 -2.09 4.97 15.41
CA VAL A 148 -1.57 3.88 14.56
C VAL A 148 -0.71 4.46 13.45
N LEU A 149 -1.19 5.51 12.78
CA LEU A 149 -0.45 6.23 11.75
C LEU A 149 0.84 6.84 12.32
N GLN A 150 0.76 7.50 13.49
CA GLN A 150 1.93 8.09 14.15
C GLN A 150 3.00 7.04 14.46
N ARG A 151 2.63 5.87 14.99
CA ARG A 151 3.59 4.79 15.25
C ARG A 151 4.30 4.32 13.99
N MET A 152 3.61 4.29 12.85
CA MET A 152 4.21 3.93 11.57
C MET A 152 5.21 5.01 11.11
N LEU A 153 4.83 6.28 11.20
CA LEU A 153 5.69 7.41 10.85
C LEU A 153 6.96 7.44 11.72
N ASP A 154 6.83 7.20 13.03
CA ASP A 154 7.96 7.11 13.95
C ASP A 154 8.90 5.94 13.58
N GLY A 155 8.33 4.80 13.18
CA GLY A 155 9.08 3.64 12.69
C GLY A 155 9.88 3.96 11.42
N LEU A 156 9.27 4.64 10.45
CA LEU A 156 9.93 5.09 9.23
C LEU A 156 11.05 6.10 9.54
N ALA A 157 10.82 7.03 10.46
CA ALA A 157 11.83 7.99 10.90
C ALA A 157 13.04 7.29 11.56
N ALA A 158 12.81 6.28 12.39
CA ALA A 158 13.87 5.48 13.02
C ALA A 158 14.66 4.65 12.00
N LEU A 159 14.00 4.09 10.99
CA LEU A 159 14.68 3.40 9.87
C LEU A 159 15.60 4.36 9.11
N ARG A 160 15.11 5.57 8.78
CA ARG A 160 15.90 6.61 8.11
C ARG A 160 17.08 7.07 8.95
N ALA A 161 16.88 7.32 10.25
CA ALA A 161 17.95 7.71 11.17
C ALA A 161 19.05 6.64 11.30
N SER A 162 18.71 5.36 11.08
CA SER A 162 19.66 4.25 11.09
C SER A 162 20.20 3.87 9.70
N GLY A 163 19.83 4.60 8.64
CA GLY A 163 20.26 4.32 7.27
C GLY A 163 19.75 2.99 6.70
N ARG A 164 18.65 2.47 7.25
CA ARG A 164 18.04 1.18 6.87
C ARG A 164 16.77 1.35 6.04
N ASP A 165 16.41 2.57 5.68
CA ASP A 165 15.27 2.90 4.80
C ASP A 165 15.59 2.58 3.32
N VAL A 166 16.11 1.39 3.02
CA VAL A 166 16.41 0.98 1.65
C VAL A 166 15.09 0.85 0.88
N ILE A 167 15.02 1.49 -0.29
CA ILE A 167 13.90 1.39 -1.22
C ILE A 167 14.40 0.61 -2.43
N GLU A 168 13.77 -0.53 -2.69
CA GLU A 168 14.03 -1.38 -3.84
C GLU A 168 13.08 -0.99 -4.98
N ASP A 169 13.61 -0.26 -5.95
CA ASP A 169 12.93 0.23 -7.14
C ASP A 169 13.64 -0.24 -8.42
#